data_AF-A0A932M4H6-F1
#
_entry.id   AF-A0A932M4H6-F1
#
_cell.length_a   1.000
_cell.length_b   1.000
_cell.length_c   1.000
_cell.angle_alpha   90.00
_cell.angle_beta   90.00
_cell.angle_gamma   90.00
#
_symmetry.space_group_name_H-M   'P 1'
#
loop_
_entity.id
_entity.type
_entity.pdbx_description
1 polymer ?
#
loop_
_entity_poly.entity_id
_entity_poly.type
_entity_poly.pdbx_seq_one_letter_code
_entity_poly.pdbx_strand_id
1 'polypeptide(L)' 'NGVVRVKLYKGTVMTVGRSSKSDSLFDPSIATFEDDRGAYNQADAEGFIRLNALRMRIAANLRKRRGRQ' A
#
# COMPACT_ATOMS: atom_id res chain seq x y z
N ASN A 1 -20.37 -1.97 -2.82
CA ASN A 1 -21.20 -1.00 -3.56
C ASN A 1 -21.02 0.39 -3.00
N GLY A 2 -20.81 1.40 -3.84
CA GLY A 2 -20.50 2.76 -3.37
C GLY A 2 -20.71 3.83 -4.45
N VAL A 3 -20.36 5.06 -4.10
CA VAL A 3 -20.48 6.25 -4.95
C VAL A 3 -19.09 6.78 -5.28
N VAL A 4 -18.86 7.06 -6.56
CA VAL A 4 -17.66 7.74 -7.06
C VAL A 4 -18.07 9.10 -7.61
N ARG A 5 -17.43 10.16 -7.12
CA ARG A 5 -17.61 11.51 -7.63
C ARG A 5 -16.52 11.76 -8.68
N VAL A 6 -16.92 12.21 -9.86
CA VAL A 6 -16.02 12.53 -10.97
C VAL A 6 -16.18 13.98 -11.42
N LYS A 7 -15.13 14.54 -12.00
CA LYS A 7 -15.16 15.78 -12.78
C LYS A 7 -14.93 15.44 -14.25
N LEU A 8 -15.75 16.02 -15.11
CA LEU A 8 -15.63 15.90 -16.55
C LEU A 8 -15.10 17.22 -17.10
N TYR A 9 -14.01 17.18 -17.85
CA TYR A 9 -13.43 18.38 -18.44
C TYR A 9 -12.76 18.06 -19.77
N LYS A 10 -13.25 18.70 -20.86
CA LYS A 10 -12.69 18.60 -22.21
C LYS A 10 -12.37 17.16 -22.67
N GLY A 11 -13.31 16.24 -22.44
CA GLY A 11 -13.14 14.83 -22.81
C GLY A 11 -12.40 13.97 -21.77
N THR A 12 -11.87 14.56 -20.70
CA THR A 12 -11.22 13.84 -19.59
C THR A 12 -12.20 13.58 -18.45
N VAL A 13 -12.11 12.40 -17.85
CA VAL A 13 -12.82 12.01 -16.62
C VAL A 13 -11.82 11.88 -15.47
N MET A 14 -12.04 12.62 -14.39
CA MET A 14 -11.18 12.61 -13.21
C MET A 14 -11.96 12.20 -11.96
N THR A 15 -11.51 11.18 -11.25
CA THR A 15 -12.09 10.81 -9.95
C THR A 15 -11.67 11.81 -8.90
N VAL A 16 -12.65 12.39 -8.19
CA VAL A 16 -12.42 13.41 -7.14
C VAL A 16 -12.95 12.99 -5.77
N GLY A 17 -13.66 11.86 -5.68
CA GLY A 17 -14.12 11.33 -4.39
C GLY A 17 -14.65 9.91 -4.52
N ARG A 18 -14.54 9.14 -3.43
CA ARG A 18 -15.05 7.77 -3.32
C ARG A 18 -15.67 7.59 -1.95
N SER A 19 -16.80 6.91 -1.88
CA SER A 19 -17.46 6.57 -0.61
C SER A 19 -18.20 5.25 -0.75
N SER A 20 -18.13 4.40 0.26
CA SER A 20 -18.89 3.15 0.35
C SER A 20 -19.40 3.04 1.78
N LYS A 21 -20.71 2.91 1.97
CA LYS A 21 -21.30 2.84 3.33
C LYS A 21 -21.24 1.43 3.91
N SER A 22 -21.47 0.42 3.08
CA SER A 22 -21.54 -0.99 3.49
C SER A 22 -20.25 -1.76 3.24
N ASP A 23 -19.47 -1.36 2.23
CA ASP A 23 -18.37 -2.19 1.70
C ASP A 23 -17.05 -1.41 1.64
N SER A 24 -16.84 -0.46 2.55
CA SER A 24 -15.56 0.25 2.63
C SER A 24 -14.54 -0.63 3.34
N LEU A 25 -13.40 -0.89 2.69
CA LEU A 25 -12.20 -1.45 3.33
C LEU A 25 -11.20 -0.35 3.75
N PHE A 26 -11.54 0.92 3.50
CA PHE A 26 -10.75 2.04 3.99
C PHE A 26 -11.11 2.33 5.44
N ASP A 27 -10.11 2.28 6.31
CA ASP A 27 -10.19 2.64 7.73
C ASP A 27 -9.32 3.87 7.99
N PRO A 28 -9.92 5.05 8.30
CA PRO A 28 -9.16 6.26 8.61
C PRO A 28 -8.23 6.13 9.82
N SER A 29 -8.54 5.27 10.79
CA SER A 29 -7.72 5.10 12.00
C SER A 29 -6.40 4.40 11.68
N ILE A 30 -6.39 3.46 10.74
CA ILE A 30 -5.17 2.76 10.31
C ILE A 30 -4.37 3.62 9.31
N ALA A 31 -5.07 4.40 8.48
CA ALA A 31 -4.45 5.16 7.39
C ALA A 31 -3.93 6.54 7.80
N THR A 32 -4.24 7.02 9.01
CA THR A 32 -3.82 8.33 9.49
C THR A 32 -2.35 8.34 9.93
N PHE A 33 -1.75 9.54 9.93
CA PHE A 33 -0.43 9.80 10.54
C PHE A 33 -0.54 10.39 11.95
N GLU A 34 -1.76 10.68 12.41
CA GLU A 34 -2.06 11.20 13.74
C GLU A 34 -2.09 10.07 14.80
N ASP A 35 -2.32 10.42 16.07
CA ASP A 35 -2.51 9.44 17.15
C ASP A 35 -3.68 8.50 16.82
N ASP A 36 -3.32 7.32 16.32
CA ASP A 36 -4.21 6.24 15.90
C ASP A 36 -4.64 5.35 17.08
N ARG A 37 -4.25 5.72 18.31
CA ARG A 37 -4.46 4.95 19.55
C ARG A 37 -3.91 3.52 19.46
N GLY A 38 -2.88 3.30 18.65
CA GLY A 38 -2.28 2.00 18.44
C GLY A 38 -3.03 1.11 17.45
N ALA A 39 -3.88 1.68 16.58
CA ALA A 39 -4.53 0.93 15.50
C ALA A 39 -3.51 0.32 14.51
N TYR A 40 -2.31 0.90 14.41
CA TYR A 40 -1.22 0.36 13.60
C TYR A 40 0.13 0.34 14.35
N ASN A 41 0.70 -0.86 14.54
CA ASN A 41 2.03 -1.03 15.12
C ASN A 41 3.13 -0.94 14.06
N GLN A 42 3.82 0.19 14.01
CA GLN A 42 4.91 0.47 13.07
C GLN A 42 6.08 -0.53 13.18
N ALA A 43 6.32 -1.12 14.35
CA ALA A 43 7.43 -2.06 14.55
C ALA A 43 7.28 -3.33 13.71
N ASP A 44 6.05 -3.74 13.39
CA ASP A 44 5.77 -4.95 12.62
C ASP A 44 6.20 -4.81 11.14
N ALA A 45 6.32 -3.58 10.64
CA ALA A 45 6.73 -3.31 9.26
C ALA A 45 8.13 -3.84 8.95
N GLU A 46 9.06 -3.79 9.91
CA GLU A 46 10.44 -4.24 9.73
C GLU A 46 10.50 -5.74 9.39
N GLY A 47 9.78 -6.56 10.17
CA GLY A 47 9.68 -7.99 9.95
C GLY A 47 9.02 -8.32 8.61
N PHE A 48 7.92 -7.65 8.30
CA PHE A 48 7.19 -7.83 7.04
C PHE A 48 8.04 -7.52 5.81
N ILE A 49 8.76 -6.38 5.81
CA ILE A 49 9.64 -5.99 4.72
C ILE A 49 10.76 -7.02 4.52
N ARG A 50 11.41 -7.44 5.61
CA ARG A 50 12.50 -8.42 5.55
C ARG A 50 12.05 -9.76 4.98
N LEU A 51 10.88 -10.24 5.40
CA LEU A 51 10.34 -11.53 4.95
C LEU A 51 9.95 -11.49 3.47
N ASN A 52 9.21 -10.45 3.04
CA ASN A 52 8.81 -10.31 1.63
C ASN A 52 10.02 -10.13 0.69
N ALA A 53 11.06 -9.41 1.15
CA ALA A 53 12.27 -9.20 0.37
C ALA A 53 13.21 -10.42 0.35
N LEU A 54 12.98 -11.45 1.17
CA LEU A 54 13.93 -12.56 1.36
C LEU A 54 14.30 -13.24 0.05
N ARG A 55 13.30 -13.62 -0.76
CA ARG A 55 13.53 -14.29 -2.06
C ARG A 55 14.34 -13.42 -3.02
N MET A 56 14.09 -12.10 -3.02
CA MET A 56 14.79 -11.15 -3.89
C MET A 56 16.25 -11.00 -3.47
N ARG A 57 16.52 -10.95 -2.16
CA ARG A 57 17.88 -10.90 -1.61
C ARG A 57 18.68 -12.15 -1.98
N ILE A 58 18.08 -13.33 -1.89
CA ILE A 58 18.72 -14.60 -2.29
C ILE A 58 19.04 -14.59 -3.80
N ALA A 59 18.08 -14.22 -4.64
CA ALA A 59 18.28 -14.15 -6.08
C ALA A 59 19.38 -13.14 -6.46
N ALA A 60 19.39 -11.97 -5.83
CA ALA A 60 20.43 -10.95 -6.03
C ALA A 60 21.82 -11.47 -5.62
N ASN A 61 21.91 -12.17 -4.48
CA ASN A 61 23.15 -12.79 -4.04
C ASN A 61 23.65 -13.86 -5.02
N LEU A 62 22.75 -14.68 -5.58
CA LEU A 62 23.11 -15.67 -6.59
C LEU A 62 23.62 -15.01 -7.88
N ARG A 63 22.96 -13.95 -8.36
CA ARG A 63 23.41 -13.18 -9.53
C ARG A 63 24.80 -12.58 -9.31
N LYS A 64 25.05 -11.98 -8.14
CA LYS A 64 26.36 -11.44 -7.77
C LYS A 64 27.46 -12.50 -7.74
N ARG A 65 27.14 -13.73 -7.32
CA ARG A 65 28.07 -14.87 -7.35
C ARG A 65 28.37 -15.32 -8.78
N ARG A 66 27.34 -15.43 -9.62
CA ARG A 66 27.49 -15.84 -11.03
C ARG A 66 28.24 -14.83 -11.90
N GLY A 67 28.08 -13.53 -11.67
CA GLY A 67 28.81 -12.49 -12.42
C GLY A 67 30.24 -12.24 -11.94
N ARG A 68 30.72 -12.97 -10.92
CA ARG A 68 32.10 -12.97 -10.44
C ARG A 68 32.90 -14.20 -10.94
N GLN A 69 32.24 -15.13 -11.63
CA GLN A 69 32.84 -16.22 -12.39
C GLN A 69 32.94 -15.80 -13.85
#